data_AF-A0AAD2HK70-F1
#
_entry.id   AF-A0AAD2HK70-F1
#
_cell.length_a   1.000
_cell.length_b   1.000
_cell.length_c   1.000
_cell.angle_alpha   90.00
_cell.angle_beta   90.00
_cell.angle_gamma   90.00
#
_symmetry.space_group_name_H-M   'P 1'
#
loop_
_entity.id
_entity.type
_entity.pdbx_description
1 polymer ?
#
loop_
_entity_poly.entity_id
_entity_poly.type
_entity_poly.pdbx_seq_one_letter_code
_entity_poly.pdbx_strand_id
1 'polypeptide(L)'
;AAEVGIGVLIDMHGAVGSQNGQSHSGISDHHVGLFESQQNMDMTVACLEFLMRNLGQVTNVVGIQILNEPVDSPQLKDFYNRAISAMRAVAEWAAVFPLYIHDAFNLEEYSNFVSARDDWVIQDHHSYFVFTPKDTSESASNHTQEVRTNIAN
;
A
#
# COMPACT_ATOMS: atom_id res chain seq x y z
N ALA A 1 -3.93 21.77 -0.67
CA ALA A 1 -3.82 20.82 -1.81
C ALA A 1 -4.87 21.12 -2.88
N ALA A 2 -6.18 21.08 -2.56
CA ALA A 2 -7.25 21.41 -3.51
C ALA A 2 -7.11 22.79 -4.18
N GLU A 3 -6.89 23.85 -3.38
CA GLU A 3 -6.78 25.24 -3.86
C GLU A 3 -5.65 25.47 -4.88
N VAL A 4 -4.66 24.58 -4.91
CA VAL A 4 -3.49 24.66 -5.80
C VAL A 4 -3.47 23.54 -6.84
N GLY A 5 -4.58 22.81 -7.00
CA GLY A 5 -4.72 21.77 -8.02
C GLY A 5 -3.91 20.49 -7.78
N ILE A 6 -3.59 20.16 -6.52
CA ILE A 6 -2.83 18.97 -6.15
C ILE A 6 -3.75 17.85 -5.65
N GLY A 7 -3.64 16.68 -6.30
CA GLY A 7 -4.26 15.43 -5.85
C GLY A 7 -3.56 14.85 -4.63
N VAL A 8 -4.32 14.22 -3.74
CA VAL A 8 -3.82 13.64 -2.49
C VAL A 8 -4.16 12.15 -2.45
N LEU A 9 -3.14 11.31 -2.37
CA LEU A 9 -3.27 9.90 -1.99
C LEU A 9 -3.17 9.80 -0.47
N ILE A 10 -4.16 9.17 0.16
CA ILE A 10 -4.14 8.93 1.61
C ILE A 10 -3.55 7.54 1.85
N ASP A 11 -2.43 7.46 2.56
CA ASP A 11 -1.73 6.20 2.81
C ASP A 11 -1.89 5.72 4.26
N MET A 12 -2.31 4.47 4.42
CA MET A 12 -2.29 3.76 5.70
C MET A 12 -0.87 3.28 6.00
N HIS A 13 -0.06 4.20 6.53
CA HIS A 13 1.37 3.97 6.74
C HIS A 13 1.68 3.03 7.92
N GLY A 14 0.74 2.88 8.86
CA GLY A 14 0.88 2.02 10.04
C GLY A 14 -0.42 1.30 10.35
N ALA A 15 -0.38 -0.03 10.32
CA ALA A 15 -1.50 -0.88 10.68
C ALA A 15 -1.46 -1.28 12.16
N VAL A 16 -2.60 -1.73 12.70
CA VAL A 16 -2.63 -2.23 14.08
C VAL A 16 -1.76 -3.48 14.20
N GLY A 17 -0.83 -3.47 15.15
CA GLY A 17 0.14 -4.55 15.33
C GLY A 17 1.35 -4.51 14.40
N SER A 18 1.47 -3.51 13.52
CA SER A 18 2.49 -3.41 12.47
C SER A 18 2.38 -4.45 11.36
N GLN A 19 2.46 -3.97 10.13
CA GLN A 19 2.49 -4.76 8.91
C GLN A 19 3.90 -5.18 8.49
N ASN A 20 4.95 -4.60 9.09
CA ASN A 20 6.34 -4.82 8.65
C ASN A 20 7.42 -4.77 9.75
N GLY A 21 7.06 -4.49 11.00
CA GLY A 21 7.96 -4.43 12.15
C GLY A 21 8.96 -3.26 12.09
N GLN A 22 8.83 -2.37 11.13
CA GLN A 22 9.77 -1.26 10.98
C GLN A 22 9.27 -0.01 11.72
N SER A 23 10.21 0.83 12.18
CA SER A 23 9.88 2.01 12.99
C SER A 23 8.89 2.97 12.32
N HIS A 24 8.92 3.07 10.98
CA HIS A 24 8.00 3.91 10.23
C HIS A 24 6.54 3.41 10.27
N SER A 25 6.28 2.16 10.64
CA SER A 25 4.92 1.67 10.89
C SER A 25 4.33 2.11 12.23
N GLY A 26 5.07 2.90 13.03
CA GLY A 26 4.66 3.38 14.36
C GLY A 26 4.97 2.44 15.53
N ILE A 27 5.56 1.27 15.28
CA ILE A 27 6.03 0.33 16.31
C ILE A 27 7.49 -0.02 15.99
N SER A 28 8.37 -0.04 17.00
CA SER A 28 9.83 -0.27 16.84
C SER A 28 10.32 -1.52 17.57
N ASP A 29 9.44 -2.48 17.81
CA ASP A 29 9.76 -3.75 18.46
C ASP A 29 10.16 -4.87 17.49
N HIS A 30 10.24 -4.56 16.18
CA HIS A 30 10.55 -5.50 15.10
C HIS A 30 9.54 -6.64 14.92
N HIS A 31 8.36 -6.51 15.54
CA HIS A 31 7.33 -7.54 15.48
C HIS A 31 6.28 -7.20 14.41
N VAL A 32 5.87 -8.22 13.65
CA VAL A 32 4.80 -8.12 12.64
C VAL A 32 3.54 -8.78 13.19
N GLY A 33 2.71 -8.00 13.88
CA GLY A 33 1.51 -8.48 14.56
C GLY A 33 0.22 -8.34 13.75
N LEU A 34 0.21 -7.63 12.62
CA LEU A 34 -1.01 -7.43 11.81
C LEU A 34 -1.66 -8.77 11.42
N PHE A 35 -0.87 -9.68 10.82
CA PHE A 35 -1.36 -10.95 10.28
C PHE A 35 -1.45 -12.07 11.32
N GLU A 36 -0.98 -11.84 12.55
CA GLU A 36 -1.05 -12.85 13.62
C GLU A 36 -2.38 -12.82 14.37
N SER A 37 -3.15 -11.74 14.21
CA SER A 37 -4.39 -11.51 14.96
C SER A 37 -5.50 -11.07 14.04
N GLN A 38 -6.59 -11.84 14.04
CA GLN A 38 -7.82 -11.45 13.34
C GLN A 38 -8.33 -10.09 13.84
N GLN A 39 -8.19 -9.81 15.13
CA GLN A 39 -8.59 -8.54 15.72
C GLN A 39 -7.78 -7.36 15.17
N ASN A 40 -6.47 -7.54 14.93
CA ASN A 40 -5.62 -6.51 14.35
C ASN A 40 -6.02 -6.20 12.90
N MET A 41 -6.28 -7.25 12.12
CA MET A 41 -6.81 -7.09 10.75
C MET A 41 -8.17 -6.40 10.75
N ASP A 42 -9.08 -6.79 11.64
CA ASP A 42 -10.43 -6.22 11.75
C ASP A 42 -10.39 -4.73 12.10
N MET A 43 -9.56 -4.35 13.08
CA MET A 43 -9.40 -2.95 13.47
C MET A 43 -8.76 -2.12 12.35
N THR A 44 -7.78 -2.68 11.63
CA THR A 44 -7.16 -1.99 10.48
C THR A 44 -8.18 -1.77 9.35
N VAL A 45 -9.02 -2.77 9.05
CA VAL A 45 -10.12 -2.62 8.07
C VAL A 45 -11.13 -1.57 8.54
N ALA A 46 -11.49 -1.53 9.83
CA ALA A 46 -12.39 -0.51 10.36
C ALA A 46 -11.80 0.91 10.24
N CYS A 47 -10.49 1.07 10.42
CA CYS A 47 -9.80 2.35 10.17
C CYS A 47 -9.87 2.74 8.68
N LEU A 48 -9.69 1.80 7.76
CA LEU A 48 -9.79 2.04 6.32
C LEU A 48 -11.22 2.44 5.91
N GLU A 49 -12.24 1.77 6.44
CA GLU A 49 -13.63 2.16 6.23
C GLU A 49 -13.91 3.57 6.76
N PHE A 50 -13.34 3.92 7.92
CA PHE A 50 -13.43 5.27 8.47
C PHE A 50 -12.79 6.31 7.53
N LEU A 51 -11.57 6.06 7.03
CA LEU A 51 -10.92 6.95 6.06
C LEU A 51 -11.78 7.10 4.79
N MET A 52 -12.31 6.00 4.28
CA MET A 52 -13.17 5.99 3.11
C MET A 52 -14.43 6.85 3.34
N ARG A 53 -15.15 6.64 4.44
CA ARG A 53 -16.37 7.42 4.79
C ARG A 53 -16.11 8.91 4.90
N ASN A 54 -14.96 9.30 5.45
CA ASN A 54 -14.68 10.70 5.77
C ASN A 54 -13.94 11.45 4.66
N LEU A 55 -13.14 10.77 3.85
CA LEU A 55 -12.24 11.39 2.88
C LEU A 55 -12.54 11.02 1.42
N GLY A 56 -13.26 9.92 1.16
CA GLY A 56 -13.45 9.43 -0.21
C GLY A 56 -14.31 10.33 -1.11
N GLN A 57 -15.06 11.28 -0.55
CA GLN A 57 -15.81 12.30 -1.30
C GLN A 57 -15.13 13.68 -1.32
N VAL A 58 -13.93 13.81 -0.73
CA VAL A 58 -13.16 15.05 -0.80
C VAL A 58 -12.59 15.18 -2.21
N THR A 59 -12.87 16.29 -2.88
CA THR A 59 -12.72 16.44 -4.34
C THR A 59 -11.31 16.24 -4.88
N ASN A 60 -10.28 16.52 -4.07
CA ASN A 60 -8.89 16.37 -4.46
C ASN A 60 -8.23 15.10 -3.88
N VAL A 61 -8.97 14.20 -3.24
CA VAL A 61 -8.46 12.88 -2.85
C VAL A 61 -8.54 11.96 -4.07
N VAL A 62 -7.39 11.44 -4.48
CA VAL A 62 -7.26 10.61 -5.70
C VAL A 62 -7.20 9.11 -5.41
N GLY A 63 -7.26 8.73 -4.14
CA GLY A 63 -7.34 7.35 -3.71
C GLY A 63 -6.96 7.17 -2.24
N ILE A 64 -7.06 5.91 -1.79
CA ILE A 64 -6.57 5.46 -0.49
C ILE A 64 -5.69 4.24 -0.71
N GLN A 65 -4.50 4.23 -0.11
CA GLN A 65 -3.60 3.09 -0.07
C GLN A 65 -3.84 2.27 1.19
N ILE A 66 -4.06 0.97 0.98
CA ILE A 66 -4.57 0.06 2.02
C ILE A 66 -3.51 -0.25 3.08
N LEU A 67 -2.27 -0.44 2.65
CA LEU A 67 -1.11 -0.65 3.52
C LEU A 67 0.15 -0.11 2.81
N ASN A 68 1.00 0.55 3.57
CA ASN A 68 2.37 0.85 3.17
C ASN A 68 3.31 -0.31 3.50
N GLU A 69 4.14 -0.72 2.53
CA GLU A 69 5.26 -1.66 2.70
C GLU A 69 5.00 -2.85 3.63
N PRO A 70 3.89 -3.62 3.50
CA PRO A 70 3.68 -4.81 4.31
C PRO A 70 4.71 -5.91 4.00
N VAL A 71 4.96 -6.81 4.95
CA VAL A 71 5.64 -8.08 4.61
C VAL A 71 4.77 -8.88 3.64
N ASP A 72 5.41 -9.67 2.77
CA ASP A 72 4.72 -10.59 1.85
C ASP A 72 4.19 -11.83 2.58
N SER A 73 3.21 -11.60 3.45
CA SER A 73 2.53 -12.62 4.24
C SER A 73 1.61 -13.45 3.33
N PRO A 74 1.50 -14.78 3.54
CA PRO A 74 0.49 -15.60 2.85
C PRO A 74 -0.95 -15.09 3.01
N GLN A 75 -1.22 -14.30 4.05
CA GLN A 75 -2.54 -13.71 4.31
C GLN A 75 -2.77 -12.36 3.60
N LEU A 76 -1.74 -11.77 2.98
CA LEU A 76 -1.79 -10.39 2.49
C LEU A 76 -2.82 -10.22 1.36
N LYS A 77 -2.86 -11.12 0.38
CA LYS A 77 -3.86 -11.05 -0.71
C LYS A 77 -5.29 -11.20 -0.20
N ASP A 78 -5.52 -12.08 0.77
CA ASP A 78 -6.83 -12.26 1.41
C ASP A 78 -7.21 -11.02 2.23
N PHE A 79 -6.26 -10.43 2.95
CA PHE A 79 -6.44 -9.16 3.64
C PHE A 79 -6.81 -8.04 2.66
N TYR A 80 -6.09 -7.90 1.54
CA TYR A 80 -6.41 -6.91 0.50
C TYR A 80 -7.81 -7.13 -0.07
N ASN A 81 -8.18 -8.35 -0.44
CA ASN A 81 -9.53 -8.66 -0.92
C ASN A 81 -10.61 -8.26 0.09
N ARG A 82 -10.39 -8.56 1.37
CA ARG A 82 -11.32 -8.22 2.44
C ARG A 82 -11.42 -6.71 2.67
N ALA A 83 -10.28 -6.01 2.75
CA ALA A 83 -10.23 -4.57 2.94
C ALA A 83 -10.89 -3.84 1.76
N ILE A 84 -10.58 -4.23 0.51
CA ILE A 84 -11.23 -3.69 -0.69
C ILE A 84 -12.73 -3.89 -0.59
N SER A 85 -13.20 -5.12 -0.34
CA SER A 85 -14.64 -5.41 -0.27
C SER A 85 -15.35 -4.57 0.80
N ALA A 86 -14.75 -4.41 1.98
CA ALA A 86 -15.29 -3.58 3.06
C ALA A 86 -15.34 -2.09 2.67
N MET A 87 -14.25 -1.54 2.11
CA MET A 87 -14.18 -0.15 1.67
C MET A 87 -15.17 0.13 0.53
N ARG A 88 -15.36 -0.80 -0.41
CA ARG A 88 -16.37 -0.69 -1.48
C ARG A 88 -17.80 -0.73 -0.95
N ALA A 89 -18.05 -1.48 0.13
CA ALA A 89 -19.37 -1.60 0.74
C ALA A 89 -19.79 -0.37 1.57
N VAL A 90 -18.90 0.61 1.76
CA VAL A 90 -19.15 1.81 2.56
C VAL A 90 -20.34 2.63 2.04
N ALA A 91 -20.44 2.79 0.72
CA ALA A 91 -21.48 3.55 0.01
C ALA A 91 -21.46 3.23 -1.49
N GLU A 92 -22.50 3.59 -2.24
CA GLU A 92 -22.57 3.31 -3.70
C GLU A 92 -21.43 3.98 -4.50
N TRP A 93 -21.09 5.24 -4.17
CA TRP A 93 -19.98 5.95 -4.82
C TRP A 93 -18.61 5.28 -4.58
N ALA A 94 -18.49 4.48 -3.51
CA ALA A 94 -17.27 3.79 -3.17
C ALA A 94 -16.94 2.69 -4.19
N ALA A 95 -17.91 2.18 -4.97
CA ALA A 95 -17.71 1.11 -5.94
C ALA A 95 -16.66 1.43 -7.02
N VAL A 96 -16.46 2.71 -7.34
CA VAL A 96 -15.54 3.17 -8.41
C VAL A 96 -14.39 4.04 -7.92
N PHE A 97 -14.24 4.23 -6.60
CA PHE A 97 -13.15 5.01 -6.03
C PHE A 97 -11.76 4.33 -6.19
N PRO A 98 -10.67 5.01 -6.57
CA PRO A 98 -9.38 4.33 -6.72
C PRO A 98 -8.82 3.81 -5.38
N LEU A 99 -8.45 2.53 -5.33
CA LEU A 99 -7.74 1.93 -4.17
C LEU A 99 -6.33 1.52 -4.57
N TYR A 100 -5.36 1.76 -3.70
CA TYR A 100 -3.95 1.45 -3.94
C TYR A 100 -3.50 0.32 -3.02
N ILE A 101 -2.67 -0.58 -3.53
CA ILE A 101 -1.99 -1.61 -2.74
C ILE A 101 -0.48 -1.51 -2.95
N HIS A 102 0.30 -1.61 -1.88
CA HIS A 102 1.74 -1.82 -2.01
C HIS A 102 2.02 -3.27 -2.40
N ASP A 103 3.03 -3.48 -3.23
CA ASP A 103 3.38 -4.79 -3.80
C ASP A 103 4.19 -5.71 -2.88
N ALA A 104 4.27 -5.41 -1.60
CA ALA A 104 5.14 -6.09 -0.62
C ALA A 104 6.59 -6.35 -1.11
N PHE A 105 7.14 -5.49 -1.98
CA PHE A 105 8.44 -5.66 -2.63
C PHE A 105 8.55 -6.87 -3.57
N ASN A 106 7.41 -7.32 -4.11
CA ASN A 106 7.29 -8.42 -5.05
C ASN A 106 6.45 -7.97 -6.26
N LEU A 107 7.06 -7.14 -7.13
CA LEU A 107 6.33 -6.45 -8.19
C LEU A 107 5.51 -7.40 -9.06
N GLU A 108 6.12 -8.47 -9.56
CA GLU A 108 5.48 -9.38 -10.53
C GLU A 108 4.27 -10.10 -9.91
N GLU A 109 4.38 -10.57 -8.67
CA GLU A 109 3.30 -11.29 -8.00
C GLU A 109 2.07 -10.40 -7.79
N TYR A 110 2.28 -9.16 -7.37
CA TYR A 110 1.18 -8.22 -7.15
C TYR A 110 0.69 -7.57 -8.44
N SER A 111 1.52 -7.46 -9.48
CA SER A 111 1.06 -7.09 -10.83
C SER A 111 0.11 -8.14 -11.37
N ASN A 112 0.42 -9.43 -11.20
CA ASN A 112 -0.49 -10.51 -11.57
C ASN A 112 -1.80 -10.43 -10.74
N PHE A 113 -1.70 -10.20 -9.43
CA PHE A 113 -2.86 -10.01 -8.57
C PHE A 113 -3.76 -8.86 -9.01
N VAL A 114 -3.21 -7.68 -9.31
CA VAL A 114 -3.97 -6.51 -9.76
C VAL A 114 -4.54 -6.72 -11.17
N SER A 115 -3.78 -7.34 -12.08
CA SER A 115 -4.22 -7.61 -13.46
C SER A 115 -5.40 -8.59 -13.55
N ALA A 116 -5.57 -9.45 -12.54
CA ALA A 116 -6.66 -10.40 -12.45
C ALA A 116 -7.96 -9.80 -11.88
N ARG A 117 -7.99 -8.50 -11.57
CA ARG A 117 -9.16 -7.81 -11.00
C ARG A 117 -9.91 -7.03 -12.06
N ASP A 118 -11.23 -6.94 -11.88
CA ASP A 118 -12.13 -6.14 -12.72
C ASP A 118 -12.48 -4.77 -12.10
N ASP A 119 -12.01 -4.49 -10.87
CA ASP A 119 -12.24 -3.24 -10.15
C ASP A 119 -11.03 -2.29 -10.20
N TRP A 120 -11.24 -1.02 -9.83
CA TRP A 120 -10.20 0.01 -9.95
C TRP A 120 -9.20 -0.05 -8.78
N VAL A 121 -8.22 -0.93 -8.91
CA VAL A 121 -7.09 -1.08 -8.00
C VAL A 121 -5.78 -0.75 -8.71
N ILE A 122 -4.92 0.01 -8.04
CA ILE A 122 -3.60 0.43 -8.54
C ILE A 122 -2.53 -0.20 -7.67
N GLN A 123 -1.47 -0.71 -8.30
CA GLN A 123 -0.27 -1.14 -7.59
C GLN A 123 0.66 0.05 -7.35
N ASP A 124 1.11 0.17 -6.11
CA ASP A 124 2.20 1.04 -5.70
C ASP A 124 3.48 0.22 -5.54
N HIS A 125 4.59 0.74 -6.07
CA HIS A 125 5.90 0.10 -6.06
C HIS A 125 6.95 1.08 -5.56
N HIS A 126 7.69 0.65 -4.54
CA HIS A 126 8.81 1.41 -3.99
C HIS A 126 10.14 0.86 -4.51
N SER A 127 10.84 1.66 -5.32
CA SER A 127 12.21 1.35 -5.76
C SER A 127 13.22 2.16 -4.97
N TYR A 128 14.18 1.47 -4.34
CA TYR A 128 15.27 2.09 -3.62
C TYR A 128 16.62 1.62 -4.17
N PHE A 129 17.60 2.53 -4.20
CA PHE A 129 18.94 2.31 -4.75
C PHE A 129 20.01 2.70 -3.72
N VAL A 130 19.75 2.43 -2.44
CA VAL A 130 20.57 2.91 -1.30
C VAL A 130 20.64 1.98 -0.10
N PHE A 131 19.86 0.89 -0.06
CA PHE A 131 19.69 0.08 1.15
C PHE A 131 20.50 -1.22 1.15
N THR A 132 21.13 -1.57 0.04
CA THR A 132 22.00 -2.74 -0.05
C THR A 132 23.49 -2.35 -0.14
N PRO A 133 24.42 -3.23 0.28
CA PRO A 133 25.84 -3.01 0.03
C PRO A 133 26.19 -2.81 -1.45
N LYS A 134 25.47 -3.50 -2.35
CA LYS A 134 25.62 -3.32 -3.80
C LYS A 134 25.38 -1.86 -4.17
N ASP A 135 24.27 -1.30 -3.71
CA ASP A 135 23.87 0.09 -3.99
C ASP A 135 24.95 1.09 -3.57
N THR A 136 25.57 0.88 -2.41
CA THR A 136 26.63 1.78 -1.91
C THR A 136 27.93 1.71 -2.70
N SER A 137 28.18 0.58 -3.38
CA SER A 137 29.39 0.34 -4.18
C SER A 137 29.20 0.71 -5.66
N GLU A 138 27.97 1.00 -6.06
CA GLU A 138 27.58 1.19 -7.45
C GLU A 138 27.84 2.64 -7.91
N SER A 139 28.24 2.79 -9.17
CA SER A 139 28.52 4.10 -9.74
C SER A 139 27.22 4.84 -10.06
N ALA A 140 27.27 6.17 -10.05
CA ALA A 140 26.11 7.00 -10.40
C ALA A 140 25.58 6.71 -11.82
N SER A 141 26.45 6.32 -12.77
CA SER A 141 26.03 5.95 -14.13
C SER A 141 25.22 4.65 -14.15
N ASN A 142 25.60 3.68 -13.32
CA ASN A 142 24.88 2.42 -13.26
C ASN A 142 23.55 2.59 -12.53
N HIS A 143 23.50 3.33 -11.42
CA HIS A 143 22.24 3.76 -10.79
C HIS A 143 21.28 4.43 -11.79
N THR A 144 21.81 5.32 -12.64
CA THR A 144 21.02 5.96 -13.71
C THR A 144 20.48 4.95 -14.74
N GLN A 145 21.25 3.91 -15.02
CA GLN A 145 20.83 2.84 -15.92
C GLN A 145 19.74 1.98 -15.27
N GLU A 146 19.90 1.59 -14.00
CA GLU A 146 18.93 0.78 -13.28
C GLU A 146 17.57 1.49 -13.18
N VAL A 147 17.52 2.79 -12.89
CA VAL A 147 16.27 3.57 -12.91
C VAL A 147 15.57 3.53 -14.27
N ARG A 148 16.33 3.43 -15.38
CA ARG A 148 15.77 3.38 -16.73
C ARG A 148 15.31 1.99 -17.15
N THR A 149 15.88 0.93 -16.59
CA THR A 149 15.66 -0.44 -17.05
C THR A 149 14.89 -1.31 -16.06
N ASN A 150 14.98 -1.00 -14.77
CA ASN A 150 14.42 -1.78 -13.69
C ASN A 150 13.38 -0.91 -12.97
N ILE A 151 12.13 -1.01 -13.40
CA ILE A 151 10.98 -0.69 -12.54
C ILE A 151 10.71 -1.88 -11.59
N ALA A 152 11.39 -3.01 -11.79
CA ALA A 152 11.40 -4.17 -10.91
C ALA A 152 12.77 -4.87 -11.01
N ASN A 153 13.35 -5.21 -9.87
CA ASN A 153 14.16 -6.41 -9.67
C ASN A 153 13.93 -6.90 -8.25
#